data_AF-A0A437MAE1-F1
#
_entry.id   AF-A0A437MAE1-F1
#
_cell.length_a   1.000
_cell.length_b   1.000
_cell.length_c   1.000
_cell.angle_alpha   90.00
_cell.angle_beta   90.00
_cell.angle_gamma   90.00
#
_symmetry.space_group_name_H-M   'P 1'
#
loop_
_entity.id
_entity.type
_entity.pdbx_description
1 polymer ?
#
loop_
_entity_poly.entity_id
_entity_poly.type
_entity_poly.pdbx_seq_one_letter_code
_entity_poly.pdbx_strand_id
1 'polypeptide(L)'
;MTDRKIPKRIFPRAKEDAAVAKTATPTPQTVADSYKLAFQDEEFLLRDELRPVRFQLELMKVEMALDEAKIGSTFVMYGSARIPEREKAEALLAAATTDKQRVIAERLVAKSKYYDEARKLAQISSQYPTDADGTRQLVVCSGGGPSIMEAANRGAADVGKESIGLNIVLPFEQTPNPYVTPTLSFHFHYFALRKMHFLLRARAVAAFPGGFGTFDELFELLTLIQTGKMAQLPIFLFGREFWERVVNFDALVEEGVISERDLNLFRFVETAEEAWEKLEQYYRTYERTHLHR
;
A
#
# COMPACT_ATOMS: atom_id res chain seq x y z
N MET A 1 2.82 50.42 29.33
CA MET A 1 2.74 49.07 28.73
C MET A 1 3.58 48.11 29.56
N THR A 2 3.04 47.66 30.69
CA THR A 2 3.76 46.83 31.69
C THR A 2 3.50 45.33 31.55
N ASP A 3 2.59 44.92 30.67
CA ASP A 3 2.46 43.52 30.29
C ASP A 3 3.13 43.28 28.92
N ARG A 4 4.27 42.59 28.94
CA ARG A 4 5.05 42.17 27.76
C ARG A 4 4.79 40.71 27.40
N LYS A 5 3.83 40.03 28.04
CA LYS A 5 3.49 38.65 27.67
C LYS A 5 2.65 38.67 26.39
N ILE A 6 3.34 38.55 25.25
CA ILE A 6 2.68 38.20 23.99
C ILE A 6 2.01 36.84 24.21
N PRO A 7 0.69 36.72 24.05
CA PRO A 7 0.02 35.44 24.20
C PRO A 7 0.59 34.44 23.20
N LYS A 8 0.80 33.19 23.65
CA LYS A 8 1.40 32.11 22.85
C LYS A 8 0.60 31.82 21.57
N ARG A 9 -0.66 32.27 21.49
CA ARG A 9 -1.51 32.26 20.29
C ARG A 9 -2.55 33.38 20.35
N ILE A 10 -2.79 34.03 19.22
CA ILE A 10 -3.71 35.18 19.08
C ILE A 10 -5.12 34.73 18.68
N PHE A 11 -5.24 33.66 17.89
CA PHE A 11 -6.51 33.11 17.41
C PHE A 11 -6.84 31.77 18.08
N PRO A 12 -8.14 31.47 18.32
CA PRO A 12 -8.61 30.18 18.81
C PRO A 12 -8.28 29.04 17.82
N ARG A 13 -8.34 27.80 18.32
CA ARG A 13 -8.18 26.59 17.49
C ARG A 13 -9.50 26.28 16.79
N ALA A 14 -9.42 25.70 15.59
CA ALA A 14 -10.61 25.20 14.88
C ALA A 14 -11.47 24.26 15.75
N LYS A 15 -10.86 23.42 16.61
CA LYS A 15 -11.58 22.55 17.56
C LYS A 15 -12.34 23.32 18.65
N GLU A 16 -11.83 24.47 19.07
CA GLU A 16 -12.48 25.33 20.08
C GLU A 16 -13.69 26.03 19.46
N ASP A 17 -13.54 26.66 18.30
CA ASP A 17 -14.64 27.30 17.57
C ASP A 17 -15.71 26.28 17.16
N ALA A 18 -15.31 25.07 16.75
CA ALA A 18 -16.20 23.93 16.49
C ALA A 18 -17.08 23.53 17.68
N ALA A 19 -16.58 23.67 18.90
CA ALA A 19 -17.33 23.37 20.11
C ALA A 19 -18.31 24.50 20.44
N VAL A 20 -17.88 25.76 20.28
CA VAL A 20 -18.71 26.95 20.49
C VAL A 20 -19.85 27.03 19.47
N ALA A 21 -19.60 26.68 18.19
CA ALA A 21 -20.64 26.69 17.16
C ALA A 21 -21.82 25.76 17.49
N LYS A 22 -21.57 24.67 18.22
CA LYS A 22 -22.63 23.72 18.67
C LYS A 22 -23.51 24.26 19.78
N THR A 23 -23.11 25.33 20.47
CA THR A 23 -23.88 25.92 21.58
C THR A 23 -24.76 27.09 21.14
N ALA A 24 -24.82 27.38 19.84
CA ALA A 24 -25.65 28.47 19.31
C ALA A 24 -27.14 28.19 19.52
N THR A 25 -27.89 29.20 19.96
CA THR A 25 -29.35 29.13 20.07
C THR A 25 -29.97 28.87 18.69
N PRO A 26 -30.90 27.93 18.54
CA PRO A 26 -31.59 27.69 17.27
C PRO A 26 -32.40 28.91 16.83
N THR A 27 -32.02 29.50 15.71
CA THR A 27 -32.74 30.54 14.97
C THR A 27 -32.76 30.14 13.49
N PRO A 28 -33.62 30.73 12.64
CA PRO A 28 -33.60 30.44 11.20
C PRO A 28 -32.22 30.60 10.55
N GLN A 29 -31.39 31.51 11.04
CA GLN A 29 -30.03 31.71 10.56
C GLN A 29 -29.07 30.64 11.08
N THR A 30 -29.12 30.30 12.38
CA THR A 30 -28.14 29.39 12.98
C THR A 30 -28.35 27.93 12.61
N VAL A 31 -29.55 27.58 12.13
CA VAL A 31 -29.86 26.23 11.59
C VAL A 31 -29.66 26.12 10.08
N ALA A 32 -29.42 27.22 9.36
CA ALA A 32 -29.20 27.22 7.92
C ALA A 32 -27.83 26.65 7.56
N ASP A 33 -27.72 25.97 6.43
CA ASP A 33 -26.46 25.36 5.98
C ASP A 33 -25.33 26.39 5.80
N SER A 34 -25.66 27.57 5.29
CA SER A 34 -24.70 28.67 5.12
C SER A 34 -24.07 29.19 6.43
N TYR A 35 -24.63 28.84 7.59
CA TYR A 35 -24.08 29.21 8.89
C TYR A 35 -23.16 28.14 9.50
N LYS A 36 -23.14 26.93 8.93
CA LYS A 36 -22.22 25.87 9.37
C LYS A 36 -20.77 26.31 9.12
N LEU A 37 -19.88 25.99 10.05
CA LEU A 37 -18.44 26.17 9.83
C LEU A 37 -18.02 25.27 8.65
N ALA A 38 -17.30 25.83 7.67
CA ALA A 38 -16.97 25.12 6.44
C ALA A 38 -16.24 23.77 6.65
N PHE A 39 -15.41 23.66 7.68
CA PHE A 39 -14.69 22.42 8.03
C PHE A 39 -15.52 21.41 8.85
N GLN A 40 -16.78 21.75 9.17
CA GLN A 40 -17.78 20.88 9.78
C GLN A 40 -18.99 20.62 8.86
N ASP A 41 -19.02 21.28 7.70
CA ASP A 41 -20.09 21.13 6.72
C ASP A 41 -19.72 20.03 5.72
N GLU A 42 -20.22 18.82 5.98
CA GLU A 42 -19.95 17.64 5.14
C GLU A 42 -20.51 17.82 3.72
N GLU A 43 -21.70 18.40 3.56
CA GLU A 43 -22.29 18.63 2.24
C GLU A 43 -21.44 19.61 1.42
N PHE A 44 -20.95 20.68 2.04
CA PHE A 44 -20.01 21.60 1.41
C PHE A 44 -18.70 20.90 1.01
N LEU A 45 -18.09 20.13 1.93
CA LEU A 45 -16.85 19.40 1.67
C LEU A 45 -17.01 18.33 0.58
N LEU A 46 -18.23 17.81 0.40
CA LEU A 46 -18.55 16.81 -0.62
C LEU A 46 -18.84 17.40 -2.01
N ARG A 47 -18.93 18.73 -2.15
CA ARG A 47 -19.11 19.38 -3.45
C ARG A 47 -17.93 19.16 -4.41
N ASP A 48 -18.19 19.15 -5.71
CA ASP A 48 -17.16 18.89 -6.72
C ASP A 48 -16.00 19.89 -6.69
N GLU A 49 -16.27 21.17 -6.40
CA GLU A 49 -15.26 22.22 -6.32
C GLU A 49 -14.23 21.97 -5.20
N LEU A 50 -14.60 21.20 -4.18
CA LEU A 50 -13.76 20.87 -3.02
C LEU A 50 -12.97 19.57 -3.25
N ARG A 51 -13.02 18.99 -4.46
CA ARG A 51 -12.17 17.85 -4.85
C ARG A 51 -10.68 18.07 -4.55
N PRO A 52 -10.04 19.22 -4.86
CA PRO A 52 -8.63 19.44 -4.52
C PRO A 52 -8.35 19.40 -3.02
N VAL A 53 -9.28 19.89 -2.19
CA VAL A 53 -9.16 19.86 -0.72
C VAL A 53 -9.25 18.42 -0.21
N ARG A 54 -10.22 17.63 -0.69
CA ARG A 54 -10.32 16.19 -0.34
C ARG A 54 -9.09 15.40 -0.77
N PHE A 55 -8.57 15.69 -1.96
CA PHE A 55 -7.33 15.09 -2.45
C PHE A 55 -6.15 15.41 -1.53
N GLN A 56 -6.02 16.67 -1.09
CA GLN A 56 -5.00 17.08 -0.12
C GLN A 56 -5.18 16.36 1.23
N LEU A 57 -6.41 16.26 1.74
CA LEU A 57 -6.70 15.59 3.01
C LEU A 57 -6.31 14.12 2.99
N GLU A 58 -6.62 13.42 1.90
CA GLU A 58 -6.32 12.00 1.74
C GLU A 58 -4.81 11.74 1.65
N LEU A 59 -4.06 12.62 0.98
CA LEU A 59 -2.59 12.60 0.99
C LEU A 59 -2.01 12.85 2.40
N MET A 60 -2.45 13.93 3.05
CA MET A 60 -1.88 14.37 4.33
C MET A 60 -2.20 13.40 5.48
N LYS A 61 -3.43 12.88 5.54
CA LYS A 61 -3.87 12.01 6.65
C LYS A 61 -2.99 10.78 6.79
N VAL A 62 -2.60 10.18 5.67
CA VAL A 62 -1.79 8.96 5.66
C VAL A 62 -0.35 9.29 6.02
N GLU A 63 0.28 10.29 5.40
CA GLU A 63 1.66 10.67 5.74
C GLU A 63 1.80 11.05 7.22
N MET A 64 0.87 11.85 7.76
CA MET A 64 0.89 12.24 9.17
C MET A 64 0.80 11.03 10.10
N ALA A 65 -0.07 10.07 9.80
CA ALA A 65 -0.20 8.86 10.61
C ALA A 65 1.04 7.96 10.52
N LEU A 66 1.65 7.83 9.34
CA LEU A 66 2.89 7.08 9.16
C LEU A 66 4.08 7.73 9.89
N ASP A 67 4.15 9.06 9.90
CA ASP A 67 5.16 9.81 10.65
C ASP A 67 4.98 9.68 12.16
N GLU A 68 3.74 9.82 12.66
CA GLU A 68 3.41 9.59 14.08
C GLU A 68 3.76 8.16 14.53
N ALA A 69 3.58 7.19 13.63
CA ALA A 69 3.94 5.80 13.84
C ALA A 69 5.45 5.51 13.61
N LYS A 70 6.27 6.52 13.30
CA LYS A 70 7.70 6.39 12.99
C LYS A 70 8.00 5.35 11.91
N ILE A 71 7.28 5.39 10.79
CA ILE A 71 7.48 4.48 9.65
C ILE A 71 8.35 5.17 8.61
N GLY A 72 9.62 4.81 8.52
CA GLY A 72 10.58 5.43 7.59
C GLY A 72 10.55 4.82 6.19
N SER A 73 10.26 3.52 6.09
CA SER A 73 10.08 2.86 4.79
C SER A 73 9.19 1.63 4.85
N THR A 74 8.73 1.23 3.68
CA THR A 74 7.86 0.08 3.48
C THR A 74 8.47 -0.96 2.56
N PHE A 75 8.13 -2.22 2.80
CA PHE A 75 8.23 -3.29 1.82
C PHE A 75 6.81 -3.56 1.32
N VAL A 76 6.56 -3.14 0.09
CA VAL A 76 5.23 -3.25 -0.53
C VAL A 76 5.05 -4.65 -1.11
N MET A 77 3.89 -5.26 -0.85
CA MET A 77 3.52 -6.56 -1.37
C MET A 77 2.22 -6.50 -2.16
N TYR A 78 2.32 -6.70 -3.47
CA TYR A 78 1.20 -6.78 -4.40
C TYR A 78 0.85 -8.24 -4.71
N GLY A 79 -0.42 -8.51 -5.00
CA GLY A 79 -0.80 -9.82 -5.52
C GLY A 79 -2.29 -10.03 -5.62
N SER A 80 -2.67 -11.23 -6.04
CA SER A 80 -4.07 -11.60 -6.23
C SER A 80 -4.89 -11.49 -4.94
N ALA A 81 -6.07 -10.89 -5.06
CA ALA A 81 -7.15 -10.97 -4.07
C ALA A 81 -7.89 -12.33 -4.09
N ARG A 82 -7.41 -13.31 -4.87
CA ARG A 82 -8.08 -14.59 -5.13
C ARG A 82 -7.21 -15.83 -4.95
N ILE A 83 -5.94 -15.71 -4.56
CA ILE A 83 -5.07 -16.87 -4.25
C ILE A 83 -5.14 -17.12 -2.75
N PRO A 84 -5.96 -18.07 -2.28
CA PRO A 84 -6.13 -18.29 -0.86
C PRO A 84 -5.00 -19.16 -0.29
N GLU A 85 -4.97 -19.29 1.03
CA GLU A 85 -4.15 -20.31 1.70
C GLU A 85 -4.55 -21.73 1.24
N ARG A 86 -3.64 -22.68 1.41
CA ARG A 86 -3.75 -24.02 0.82
C ARG A 86 -5.05 -24.74 1.14
N GLU A 87 -5.45 -24.75 2.41
CA GLU A 87 -6.67 -25.43 2.87
C GLU A 87 -7.93 -24.88 2.19
N LYS A 88 -8.04 -23.56 2.08
CA LYS A 88 -9.14 -22.89 1.37
C LYS A 88 -9.09 -23.19 -0.13
N ALA A 89 -7.91 -23.27 -0.74
CA ALA A 89 -7.78 -23.64 -2.16
C ALA A 89 -8.27 -25.08 -2.41
N GLU A 90 -7.90 -26.02 -1.54
CA GLU A 90 -8.32 -27.42 -1.61
C GLU A 90 -9.84 -27.57 -1.38
N ALA A 91 -10.42 -26.79 -0.46
CA ALA A 91 -11.86 -26.72 -0.26
C ALA A 91 -12.61 -26.22 -1.51
N LEU A 92 -12.07 -25.20 -2.19
CA LEU A 92 -12.64 -24.71 -3.47
C LEU A 92 -12.58 -25.78 -4.57
N LEU A 93 -11.51 -26.59 -4.59
CA LEU A 93 -11.39 -27.71 -5.54
C LEU A 93 -12.41 -28.81 -5.25
N ALA A 94 -12.61 -29.16 -3.98
CA ALA A 94 -13.61 -30.14 -3.56
C ALA A 94 -15.05 -29.68 -3.86
N ALA A 95 -15.31 -28.37 -3.78
CA ALA A 95 -16.62 -27.77 -4.05
C ALA A 95 -16.88 -27.51 -5.56
N ALA A 96 -15.91 -27.74 -6.45
CA ALA A 96 -16.05 -27.44 -7.87
C ALA A 96 -17.02 -28.41 -8.57
N THR A 97 -18.11 -27.88 -9.12
CA THR A 97 -19.16 -28.67 -9.80
C THR A 97 -19.02 -28.71 -11.32
N THR A 98 -18.28 -27.77 -11.91
CA THR A 98 -18.05 -27.67 -13.36
C THR A 98 -16.58 -27.86 -13.71
N ASP A 99 -16.29 -28.35 -14.93
CA ASP A 99 -14.91 -28.53 -15.40
C ASP A 99 -14.11 -27.22 -15.37
N LYS A 100 -14.76 -26.11 -15.74
CA LYS A 100 -14.15 -24.78 -15.68
C LYS A 100 -13.76 -24.39 -14.25
N GLN A 101 -14.63 -24.63 -13.28
CA GLN A 101 -14.31 -24.38 -11.86
C GLN A 101 -13.18 -25.28 -11.38
N ARG A 102 -13.18 -26.56 -11.77
CA ARG A 102 -12.13 -27.51 -11.40
C ARG A 102 -10.76 -27.06 -11.89
N VAL A 103 -10.64 -26.70 -13.16
CA VAL A 103 -9.38 -26.18 -13.73
C VAL A 103 -8.91 -24.92 -13.00
N ILE A 104 -9.83 -24.00 -12.66
CA ILE A 104 -9.48 -22.79 -11.90
C ILE A 104 -8.99 -23.17 -10.49
N ALA A 105 -9.71 -24.04 -9.79
CA ALA A 105 -9.37 -24.44 -8.44
C ALA A 105 -8.03 -25.20 -8.37
N GLU A 106 -7.75 -26.10 -9.31
CA GLU A 106 -6.44 -26.75 -9.45
C GLU A 106 -5.31 -25.72 -9.61
N ARG A 107 -5.55 -24.69 -10.43
CA ARG A 107 -4.59 -23.59 -10.62
C ARG A 107 -4.44 -22.70 -9.40
N LEU A 108 -5.45 -22.61 -8.54
CA LEU A 108 -5.38 -21.90 -7.25
C LEU A 108 -4.62 -22.74 -6.21
N VAL A 109 -4.86 -24.04 -6.14
CA VAL A 109 -4.09 -24.99 -5.30
C VAL A 109 -2.61 -24.94 -5.67
N ALA A 110 -2.28 -24.99 -6.97
CA ALA A 110 -0.89 -24.87 -7.41
C ALA A 110 -0.24 -23.52 -7.05
N LYS A 111 -1.05 -22.45 -6.96
CA LYS A 111 -0.58 -21.10 -6.59
C LYS A 111 -0.63 -20.81 -5.10
N SER A 112 -1.24 -21.66 -4.27
CA SER A 112 -1.37 -21.39 -2.83
C SER A 112 -0.01 -21.28 -2.15
N LYS A 113 1.05 -21.88 -2.72
CA LYS A 113 2.43 -21.67 -2.28
C LYS A 113 2.84 -20.19 -2.22
N TYR A 114 2.29 -19.34 -3.10
CA TYR A 114 2.60 -17.91 -3.09
C TYR A 114 1.96 -17.18 -1.90
N TYR A 115 0.89 -17.73 -1.32
CA TYR A 115 0.37 -17.26 -0.03
C TYR A 115 1.43 -17.49 1.06
N ASP A 116 2.01 -18.69 1.10
CA ASP A 116 3.03 -19.04 2.09
C ASP A 116 4.31 -18.20 1.91
N GLU A 117 4.77 -18.00 0.67
CA GLU A 117 5.93 -17.16 0.38
C GLU A 117 5.69 -15.69 0.72
N ALA A 118 4.49 -15.14 0.47
CA ALA A 118 4.15 -13.77 0.87
C ALA A 118 4.15 -13.61 2.40
N ARG A 119 3.56 -14.57 3.10
CA ARG A 119 3.55 -14.62 4.58
C ARG A 119 4.97 -14.69 5.13
N LYS A 120 5.81 -15.54 4.55
CA LYS A 120 7.20 -15.75 4.97
C LYS A 120 8.08 -14.52 4.70
N LEU A 121 7.94 -13.89 3.53
CA LEU A 121 8.66 -12.65 3.21
C LEU A 121 8.28 -11.54 4.18
N ALA A 122 6.99 -11.43 4.54
CA ALA A 122 6.52 -10.47 5.51
C ALA A 122 7.10 -10.73 6.91
N GLN A 123 7.17 -11.99 7.35
CA GLN A 123 7.83 -12.37 8.60
C GLN A 123 9.29 -11.93 8.64
N ILE A 124 10.04 -12.16 7.55
CA ILE A 124 11.45 -11.75 7.45
C ILE A 124 11.56 -10.22 7.49
N SER A 125 10.80 -9.51 6.65
CA SER A 125 10.81 -8.04 6.57
C SER A 125 10.46 -7.38 7.89
N SER A 126 9.45 -7.90 8.59
CA SER A 126 9.01 -7.36 9.88
C SER A 126 10.02 -7.53 11.02
N GLN A 127 11.00 -8.42 10.87
CA GLN A 127 12.09 -8.61 11.82
C GLN A 127 13.25 -7.63 11.58
N TYR A 128 13.22 -6.83 10.50
CA TYR A 128 14.23 -5.82 10.24
C TYR A 128 14.32 -4.82 11.42
N PRO A 129 15.54 -4.53 11.91
CA PRO A 129 15.70 -3.69 13.09
C PRO A 129 15.24 -2.26 12.84
N THR A 130 14.69 -1.65 13.88
CA THR A 130 14.48 -0.21 13.96
C THR A 130 15.83 0.51 13.95
N ASP A 131 15.90 1.67 13.29
CA ASP A 131 17.11 2.48 13.29
C ASP A 131 17.33 3.24 14.62
N ALA A 132 18.45 3.97 14.69
CA ALA A 132 18.88 4.69 15.89
C ALA A 132 17.88 5.75 16.39
N ASP A 133 17.05 6.31 15.50
CA ASP A 133 16.05 7.33 15.82
C ASP A 133 14.71 6.71 16.27
N GLY A 134 14.65 5.38 16.31
CA GLY A 134 13.45 4.62 16.59
C GLY A 134 12.51 4.55 15.38
N THR A 135 13.01 4.80 14.17
CA THR A 135 12.24 4.73 12.93
C THR A 135 12.29 3.33 12.34
N ARG A 136 11.11 2.83 11.96
CA ARG A 136 10.90 1.48 11.47
C ARG A 136 11.09 1.45 9.97
N GLN A 137 11.88 0.50 9.49
CA GLN A 137 12.20 0.35 8.08
C GLN A 137 11.61 -0.96 7.55
N LEU A 138 11.32 -1.01 6.25
CA LEU A 138 10.76 -2.19 5.58
C LEU A 138 9.47 -2.72 6.24
N VAL A 139 8.64 -1.80 6.74
CA VAL A 139 7.33 -2.15 7.31
C VAL A 139 6.44 -2.72 6.20
N VAL A 140 5.80 -3.85 6.47
CA VAL A 140 4.94 -4.52 5.48
C VAL A 140 3.78 -3.61 5.10
N CYS A 141 3.61 -3.36 3.80
CA CYS A 141 2.53 -2.56 3.24
C CYS A 141 1.80 -3.34 2.14
N SER A 142 0.48 -3.48 2.27
CA SER A 142 -0.37 -4.16 1.29
C SER A 142 -1.63 -3.35 0.99
N GLY A 143 -2.42 -3.79 0.02
CA GLY A 143 -3.73 -3.22 -0.27
C GLY A 143 -4.82 -3.53 0.77
N GLY A 144 -4.51 -4.27 1.85
CA GLY A 144 -5.42 -4.57 2.95
C GLY A 144 -6.56 -5.54 2.60
N GLY A 145 -6.53 -6.15 1.41
CA GLY A 145 -7.52 -7.13 0.96
C GLY A 145 -7.25 -8.56 1.41
N PRO A 146 -8.05 -9.55 0.94
CA PRO A 146 -7.84 -10.96 1.23
C PRO A 146 -6.66 -11.55 0.43
N SER A 147 -6.42 -12.86 0.59
CA SER A 147 -5.45 -13.64 -0.21
C SER A 147 -4.01 -13.13 -0.04
N ILE A 148 -3.27 -12.78 -1.09
CA ILE A 148 -1.84 -12.41 -0.97
C ILE A 148 -1.65 -11.19 -0.06
N MET A 149 -2.55 -10.21 -0.13
CA MET A 149 -2.51 -9.04 0.76
C MET A 149 -2.69 -9.45 2.22
N GLU A 150 -3.63 -10.36 2.50
CA GLU A 150 -3.83 -10.96 3.82
C GLU A 150 -2.61 -11.75 4.28
N ALA A 151 -1.99 -12.54 3.40
CA ALA A 151 -0.77 -13.28 3.70
C ALA A 151 0.36 -12.35 4.16
N ALA A 152 0.57 -11.23 3.46
CA ALA A 152 1.55 -10.22 3.81
C ALA A 152 1.25 -9.63 5.20
N ASN A 153 0.03 -9.14 5.44
CA ASN A 153 -0.32 -8.56 6.75
C ASN A 153 -0.24 -9.59 7.88
N ARG A 154 -0.69 -10.83 7.62
CA ARG A 154 -0.63 -11.95 8.57
C ARG A 154 0.81 -12.31 8.92
N GLY A 155 1.72 -12.32 7.95
CA GLY A 155 3.12 -12.62 8.19
C GLY A 155 3.76 -11.66 9.18
N ALA A 156 3.47 -10.36 9.08
CA ALA A 156 3.89 -9.39 10.08
C ALA A 156 3.26 -9.66 11.46
N ALA A 157 1.95 -9.95 11.49
CA ALA A 157 1.22 -10.22 12.72
C ALA A 157 1.73 -11.49 13.44
N ASP A 158 2.11 -12.54 12.72
CA ASP A 158 2.64 -13.79 13.28
C ASP A 158 3.90 -13.58 14.13
N VAL A 159 4.70 -12.56 13.79
CA VAL A 159 5.92 -12.20 14.53
C VAL A 159 5.70 -11.01 15.46
N GLY A 160 4.45 -10.66 15.75
CA GLY A 160 4.06 -9.62 16.68
C GLY A 160 4.39 -8.20 16.21
N LYS A 161 4.43 -7.97 14.89
CA LYS A 161 4.78 -6.69 14.27
C LYS A 161 3.58 -6.08 13.57
N GLU A 162 3.58 -4.75 13.51
CA GLU A 162 2.52 -3.99 12.83
C GLU A 162 2.69 -4.03 11.31
N SER A 163 1.58 -3.89 10.58
CA SER A 163 1.55 -3.81 9.13
C SER A 163 0.49 -2.82 8.64
N ILE A 164 0.74 -2.27 7.45
CA ILE A 164 -0.08 -1.22 6.82
C ILE A 164 -1.07 -1.87 5.84
N GLY A 165 -2.31 -1.37 5.85
CA GLY A 165 -3.33 -1.68 4.85
C GLY A 165 -3.80 -0.42 4.17
N LEU A 166 -3.58 -0.32 2.85
CA LEU A 166 -4.10 0.75 2.01
C LEU A 166 -5.34 0.24 1.25
N ASN A 167 -6.52 0.28 1.87
CA ASN A 167 -7.79 -0.15 1.27
C ASN A 167 -8.38 0.94 0.35
N ILE A 168 -9.32 0.58 -0.52
CA ILE A 168 -10.02 1.51 -1.43
C ILE A 168 -11.53 1.27 -1.35
N VAL A 169 -12.32 2.34 -1.43
CA VAL A 169 -13.79 2.25 -1.53
C VAL A 169 -14.15 1.54 -2.83
N LEU A 170 -14.86 0.41 -2.72
CA LEU A 170 -15.40 -0.34 -3.85
C LEU A 170 -16.92 -0.52 -3.66
N PRO A 171 -17.71 -0.65 -4.76
CA PRO A 171 -19.16 -0.89 -4.68
C PRO A 171 -19.53 -2.20 -3.97
N PHE A 172 -18.59 -3.14 -3.92
CA PHE A 172 -18.69 -4.36 -3.14
C PHE A 172 -17.77 -4.22 -1.93
N GLU A 173 -18.31 -4.51 -0.74
CA GLU A 173 -17.59 -4.28 0.50
C GLU A 173 -16.35 -5.19 0.60
N GLN A 174 -15.18 -4.58 0.64
CA GLN A 174 -13.93 -5.25 0.97
C GLN A 174 -13.58 -4.86 2.40
N THR A 175 -14.03 -5.65 3.37
CA THR A 175 -13.55 -5.51 4.75
C THR A 175 -12.02 -5.68 4.74
N PRO A 176 -11.27 -4.77 5.39
CA PRO A 176 -9.84 -4.97 5.57
C PRO A 176 -9.57 -6.33 6.20
N ASN A 177 -8.54 -7.04 5.76
CA ASN A 177 -8.19 -8.31 6.37
C ASN A 177 -7.86 -8.11 7.87
N PRO A 178 -8.11 -9.12 8.74
CA PRO A 178 -8.04 -8.94 10.18
C PRO A 178 -6.62 -8.78 10.73
N TYR A 179 -5.59 -8.85 9.88
CA TYR A 179 -4.18 -8.75 10.27
C TYR A 179 -3.58 -7.37 10.00
N VAL A 180 -4.30 -6.48 9.32
CA VAL A 180 -3.92 -5.07 9.21
C VAL A 180 -3.97 -4.44 10.60
N THR A 181 -2.93 -3.68 10.97
CA THR A 181 -2.91 -2.97 12.24
C THR A 181 -4.01 -1.91 12.25
N PRO A 182 -4.94 -1.88 13.23
CA PRO A 182 -6.10 -0.98 13.20
C PRO A 182 -5.75 0.51 13.04
N THR A 183 -4.65 0.96 13.65
CA THR A 183 -4.16 2.35 13.56
C THR A 183 -3.44 2.66 12.24
N LEU A 184 -3.13 1.64 11.44
CA LEU A 184 -2.47 1.74 10.12
C LEU A 184 -3.36 1.18 8.99
N SER A 185 -4.67 1.19 9.21
CA SER A 185 -5.68 0.82 8.21
C SER A 185 -6.25 2.10 7.58
N PHE A 186 -5.88 2.33 6.32
CA PHE A 186 -6.24 3.53 5.58
C PHE A 186 -7.25 3.20 4.48
N HIS A 187 -8.28 4.02 4.34
CA HIS A 187 -9.35 3.81 3.37
C HIS A 187 -9.38 4.99 2.39
N PHE A 188 -9.02 4.69 1.14
CA PHE A 188 -8.89 5.66 0.07
C PHE A 188 -10.18 5.78 -0.74
N HIS A 189 -10.44 6.97 -1.25
CA HIS A 189 -11.43 7.24 -2.28
C HIS A 189 -10.77 7.35 -3.66
N TYR A 190 -9.59 7.96 -3.74
CA TYR A 190 -8.88 8.16 -5.01
C TYR A 190 -7.80 7.09 -5.23
N PHE A 191 -7.95 6.29 -6.29
CA PHE A 191 -6.93 5.31 -6.70
C PHE A 191 -5.54 5.92 -6.87
N ALA A 192 -5.44 7.12 -7.45
CA ALA A 192 -4.16 7.78 -7.69
C ALA A 192 -3.38 8.03 -6.39
N LEU A 193 -4.05 8.48 -5.32
CA LEU A 193 -3.41 8.70 -4.03
C LEU A 193 -3.01 7.40 -3.36
N ARG A 194 -3.86 6.38 -3.43
CA ARG A 194 -3.53 5.04 -2.94
C ARG A 194 -2.25 4.51 -3.57
N LYS A 195 -2.14 4.59 -4.90
CA LYS A 195 -0.96 4.17 -5.66
C LYS A 195 0.27 4.98 -5.29
N MET A 196 0.11 6.30 -5.15
CA MET A 196 1.18 7.18 -4.70
C MET A 196 1.70 6.75 -3.32
N HIS A 197 0.83 6.45 -2.35
CA HIS A 197 1.24 6.02 -1.00
C HIS A 197 1.90 4.64 -0.94
N PHE A 198 1.62 3.74 -1.88
CA PHE A 198 2.45 2.54 -1.99
C PHE A 198 3.91 2.91 -2.24
N LEU A 199 4.17 3.90 -3.08
CA LEU A 199 5.51 4.21 -3.58
C LEU A 199 6.26 5.28 -2.79
N LEU A 200 5.56 6.19 -2.10
CA LEU A 200 6.16 7.31 -1.35
C LEU A 200 7.22 6.87 -0.33
N ARG A 201 7.00 5.72 0.32
CA ARG A 201 7.91 5.16 1.34
C ARG A 201 8.52 3.82 0.92
N ALA A 202 8.28 3.37 -0.31
CA ALA A 202 8.75 2.06 -0.77
C ALA A 202 10.28 2.00 -0.84
N ARG A 203 10.85 0.97 -0.19
CA ARG A 203 12.25 0.56 -0.36
C ARG A 203 12.38 -0.75 -1.13
N ALA A 204 11.31 -1.51 -1.25
CA ALA A 204 11.26 -2.73 -2.04
C ALA A 204 9.80 -3.02 -2.42
N VAL A 205 9.62 -3.71 -3.54
CA VAL A 205 8.31 -4.16 -4.01
C VAL A 205 8.39 -5.64 -4.36
N ALA A 206 7.48 -6.44 -3.82
CA ALA A 206 7.27 -7.82 -4.21
C ALA A 206 5.91 -7.94 -4.89
N ALA A 207 5.89 -8.38 -6.15
CA ALA A 207 4.68 -8.68 -6.89
C ALA A 207 4.53 -10.20 -7.03
N PHE A 208 3.50 -10.72 -6.38
CA PHE A 208 3.07 -12.12 -6.51
C PHE A 208 2.09 -12.27 -7.67
N PRO A 209 1.84 -13.51 -8.16
CA PRO A 209 0.86 -13.74 -9.20
C PRO A 209 -0.49 -13.09 -8.91
N GLY A 210 -1.00 -12.36 -9.89
CA GLY A 210 -2.06 -11.38 -9.70
C GLY A 210 -2.99 -11.22 -10.89
N GLY A 211 -4.03 -10.41 -10.70
CA GLY A 211 -4.94 -9.98 -11.76
C GLY A 211 -4.66 -8.53 -12.16
N PHE A 212 -5.66 -7.86 -12.74
CA PHE A 212 -5.50 -6.49 -13.25
C PHE A 212 -4.97 -5.49 -12.24
N GLY A 213 -5.38 -5.54 -10.97
CA GLY A 213 -4.84 -4.62 -9.95
C GLY A 213 -3.33 -4.77 -9.76
N THR A 214 -2.83 -6.01 -9.71
CA THR A 214 -1.38 -6.27 -9.58
C THR A 214 -0.61 -5.82 -10.82
N PHE A 215 -1.16 -6.02 -12.02
CA PHE A 215 -0.55 -5.53 -13.26
C PHE A 215 -0.53 -4.01 -13.33
N ASP A 216 -1.62 -3.37 -12.94
CA ASP A 216 -1.76 -1.91 -12.89
C ASP A 216 -0.69 -1.30 -11.97
N GLU A 217 -0.56 -1.80 -10.74
CA GLU A 217 0.46 -1.35 -9.78
C GLU A 217 1.90 -1.65 -10.27
N LEU A 218 2.14 -2.83 -10.87
CA LEU A 218 3.46 -3.22 -11.37
C LEU A 218 3.89 -2.37 -12.57
N PHE A 219 3.05 -2.23 -13.59
CA PHE A 219 3.40 -1.48 -14.79
C PHE A 219 3.48 0.02 -14.53
N GLU A 220 2.68 0.56 -13.60
CA GLU A 220 2.86 1.94 -13.16
C GLU A 220 4.22 2.15 -12.51
N LEU A 221 4.62 1.28 -11.58
CA LEU A 221 5.94 1.31 -10.95
C LEU A 221 7.08 1.23 -11.98
N LEU A 222 7.00 0.27 -12.91
CA LEU A 222 8.01 0.13 -13.97
C LEU A 222 8.09 1.39 -14.83
N THR A 223 6.95 1.97 -15.20
CA THR A 223 6.89 3.22 -15.98
C THR A 223 7.49 4.40 -15.23
N LEU A 224 7.20 4.53 -13.93
CA LEU A 224 7.73 5.61 -13.09
C LEU A 224 9.26 5.56 -12.99
N ILE A 225 9.84 4.36 -12.87
CA ILE A 225 11.28 4.18 -12.84
C ILE A 225 11.90 4.38 -14.22
N GLN A 226 11.32 3.78 -15.26
CA GLN A 226 11.78 3.91 -16.65
C GLN A 226 11.85 5.38 -17.09
N THR A 227 10.86 6.18 -16.71
CA THR A 227 10.77 7.62 -17.05
C THR A 227 11.57 8.53 -16.10
N GLY A 228 12.24 7.97 -15.09
CA GLY A 228 13.02 8.74 -14.11
C GLY A 228 12.18 9.59 -13.16
N LYS A 229 10.87 9.34 -13.05
CA LYS A 229 9.97 10.01 -12.09
C LYS A 229 10.10 9.43 -10.68
N MET A 230 10.70 8.26 -10.55
CA MET A 230 10.98 7.59 -9.28
C MET A 230 12.39 7.00 -9.27
N ALA A 231 13.05 7.02 -8.11
CA ALA A 231 14.34 6.37 -7.92
C ALA A 231 14.23 4.85 -8.08
N GLN A 232 15.31 4.20 -8.51
CA GLN A 232 15.35 2.75 -8.62
C GLN A 232 15.25 2.09 -7.24
N LEU A 233 14.43 1.05 -7.15
CA LEU A 233 14.33 0.15 -6.00
C LEU A 233 14.25 -1.30 -6.49
N PRO A 234 14.56 -2.30 -5.64
CA PRO A 234 14.43 -3.70 -6.01
C PRO A 234 12.95 -4.11 -6.17
N ILE A 235 12.63 -4.64 -7.34
CA ILE A 235 11.32 -5.19 -7.70
C ILE A 235 11.45 -6.70 -7.89
N PHE A 236 10.71 -7.47 -7.09
CA PHE A 236 10.73 -8.92 -7.11
C PHE A 236 9.43 -9.47 -7.70
N LEU A 237 9.55 -10.24 -8.79
CA LEU A 237 8.43 -10.95 -9.40
C LEU A 237 8.46 -12.41 -8.94
N PHE A 238 7.50 -12.80 -8.11
CA PHE A 238 7.41 -14.17 -7.59
C PHE A 238 6.81 -15.11 -8.63
N GLY A 239 7.47 -16.24 -8.87
CA GLY A 239 6.98 -17.29 -9.76
C GLY A 239 7.18 -16.97 -11.24
N ARG A 240 8.40 -17.13 -11.73
CA ARG A 240 8.79 -16.81 -13.11
C ARG A 240 7.82 -17.37 -14.15
N GLU A 241 7.45 -18.65 -14.01
CA GLU A 241 6.54 -19.35 -14.93
C GLU A 241 5.21 -18.61 -15.12
N PHE A 242 4.66 -18.00 -14.06
CA PHE A 242 3.42 -17.23 -14.17
C PHE A 242 3.61 -16.02 -15.07
N TRP A 243 4.65 -15.23 -14.83
CA TRP A 243 4.89 -13.96 -15.50
C TRP A 243 5.26 -14.15 -16.97
N GLU A 244 6.18 -15.07 -17.28
CA GLU A 244 6.58 -15.37 -18.66
C GLU A 244 5.42 -15.97 -19.49
N ARG A 245 4.47 -16.63 -18.83
CA ARG A 245 3.27 -17.15 -19.50
C ARG A 245 2.27 -16.06 -19.87
N VAL A 246 2.14 -15.01 -19.06
CA VAL A 246 1.09 -13.99 -19.21
C VAL A 246 1.60 -12.69 -19.82
N VAL A 247 2.90 -12.43 -19.77
CA VAL A 247 3.59 -11.32 -20.44
C VAL A 247 4.86 -11.84 -21.08
N ASN A 248 4.99 -11.64 -22.38
CA ASN A 248 6.25 -11.85 -23.07
C ASN A 248 7.06 -10.55 -23.04
N PHE A 249 7.93 -10.40 -22.03
CA PHE A 249 8.74 -9.19 -21.87
C PHE A 249 9.79 -9.03 -22.97
N ASP A 250 10.34 -10.13 -23.49
CA ASP A 250 11.30 -10.10 -24.60
C ASP A 250 10.63 -9.59 -25.88
N ALA A 251 9.39 -10.01 -26.15
CA ALA A 251 8.62 -9.49 -27.27
C ALA A 251 8.40 -7.97 -27.17
N LEU A 252 8.27 -7.39 -25.97
CA LEU A 252 8.19 -5.92 -25.83
C LEU A 252 9.50 -5.23 -26.26
N VAL A 253 10.64 -5.88 -26.05
CA VAL A 253 11.94 -5.39 -26.55
C VAL A 253 12.03 -5.57 -28.06
N GLU A 254 11.64 -6.72 -28.59
CA GLU A 254 11.66 -7.04 -30.03
C GLU A 254 10.76 -6.09 -30.84
N GLU A 255 9.59 -5.75 -30.31
CA GLU A 255 8.66 -4.76 -30.90
C GLU A 255 9.16 -3.32 -30.73
N GLY A 256 10.27 -3.10 -30.02
CA GLY A 256 10.89 -1.79 -29.83
C GLY A 256 10.10 -0.83 -28.94
N VAL A 257 9.17 -1.34 -28.11
CA VAL A 257 8.34 -0.51 -27.22
C VAL A 257 8.94 -0.30 -25.83
N ILE A 258 9.96 -1.10 -25.48
CA ILE A 258 10.86 -0.89 -24.34
C ILE A 258 12.30 -1.19 -24.75
N SER A 259 13.28 -0.77 -23.94
CA SER A 259 14.69 -1.12 -24.14
C SER A 259 15.05 -2.43 -23.43
N GLU A 260 16.08 -3.14 -23.91
CA GLU A 260 16.62 -4.33 -23.24
C GLU A 260 17.04 -4.03 -21.78
N ARG A 261 17.45 -2.78 -21.51
CA ARG A 261 17.84 -2.34 -20.17
C ARG A 261 16.67 -2.30 -19.20
N ASP A 262 15.45 -2.13 -19.70
CA ASP A 262 14.24 -2.07 -18.87
C ASP A 262 13.91 -3.44 -18.27
N LEU A 263 14.38 -4.54 -18.87
CA LEU A 263 14.30 -5.87 -18.27
C LEU A 263 15.14 -5.99 -16.99
N ASN A 264 16.10 -5.08 -16.78
CA ASN A 264 16.88 -5.00 -15.54
C ASN A 264 16.14 -4.27 -14.41
N LEU A 265 14.91 -3.78 -14.61
CA LEU A 265 14.13 -3.12 -13.55
C LEU A 265 13.58 -4.11 -12.51
N PHE A 266 13.38 -5.38 -12.87
CA PHE A 266 12.81 -6.38 -11.98
C PHE A 266 13.64 -7.68 -11.96
N ARG A 267 13.44 -8.50 -10.93
CA ARG A 267 14.09 -9.80 -10.78
C ARG A 267 13.05 -10.87 -10.47
N PHE A 268 13.12 -11.99 -11.17
CA PHE A 268 12.37 -13.17 -10.78
C PHE A 268 12.95 -13.80 -9.52
N VAL A 269 12.08 -14.29 -8.66
CA VAL A 269 12.38 -15.03 -7.44
C VAL A 269 11.33 -16.13 -7.23
N GLU A 270 11.72 -17.20 -6.54
CA GLU A 270 10.81 -18.30 -6.21
C GLU A 270 10.53 -18.39 -4.71
N THR A 271 11.39 -17.84 -3.85
CA THR A 271 11.25 -17.90 -2.39
C THR A 271 11.43 -16.55 -1.70
N ALA A 272 10.87 -16.44 -0.50
CA ALA A 272 11.02 -15.28 0.38
C ALA A 272 12.49 -15.02 0.74
N GLU A 273 13.27 -16.07 1.04
CA GLU A 273 14.70 -15.96 1.30
C GLU A 273 15.45 -15.39 0.11
N GLU A 274 15.19 -15.90 -1.10
CA GLU A 274 15.86 -15.42 -2.30
C GLU A 274 15.59 -13.92 -2.54
N ALA A 275 14.35 -13.49 -2.35
CA ALA A 275 13.99 -12.08 -2.42
C ALA A 275 14.72 -11.24 -1.37
N TRP A 276 14.80 -11.73 -0.13
CA TRP A 276 15.48 -11.04 0.96
C TRP A 276 17.01 -10.96 0.74
N GLU A 277 17.65 -12.04 0.33
CA GLU A 277 19.09 -12.05 0.00
C GLU A 277 19.42 -11.05 -1.11
N LYS A 278 18.60 -11.01 -2.17
CA LYS A 278 18.76 -10.05 -3.27
C LYS A 278 18.52 -8.60 -2.81
N LEU A 279 17.60 -8.37 -1.88
CA LEU A 279 17.35 -7.07 -1.27
C LEU A 279 18.59 -6.58 -0.50
N GLU A 280 19.17 -7.43 0.35
CA GLU A 280 20.39 -7.11 1.10
C GLU A 280 21.57 -6.86 0.15
N GLN A 281 21.72 -7.65 -0.90
CA GLN A 281 22.76 -7.47 -1.90
C GLN A 281 22.62 -6.14 -2.65
N TYR A 282 21.38 -5.75 -3.00
CA TYR A 282 21.10 -4.48 -3.66
C TYR A 282 21.56 -3.30 -2.80
N TYR A 283 21.11 -3.23 -1.55
CA TYR A 283 21.44 -2.11 -0.66
C TYR A 283 22.91 -2.08 -0.23
N ARG A 284 23.55 -3.25 -0.06
CA ARG A 284 25.00 -3.33 0.20
C ARG A 284 25.83 -2.77 -0.95
N THR A 285 25.42 -3.03 -2.19
CA THR A 285 26.09 -2.47 -3.38
C THR A 285 25.79 -0.98 -3.52
N TYR A 286 24.54 -0.58 -3.30
CA TYR A 286 24.10 0.80 -3.38
C TYR A 286 24.89 1.71 -2.42
N GLU A 287 25.01 1.33 -1.16
CA GLU A 287 25.79 2.07 -0.16
C GLU A 287 27.25 2.24 -0.57
N ARG A 288 27.88 1.18 -1.10
CA ARG A 288 29.27 1.24 -1.59
C ARG A 288 29.45 2.24 -2.72
N THR A 289 28.52 2.29 -3.68
CA THR A 289 28.62 3.22 -4.82
C THR A 289 28.37 4.68 -4.41
N HIS A 290 27.58 4.92 -3.35
CA HIS A 290 27.23 6.27 -2.89
C HIS A 290 28.14 6.80 -1.77
N LEU A 291 28.92 5.95 -1.09
CA LEU A 291 30.00 6.36 -0.18
C LEU A 291 31.27 6.82 -0.91
N HIS A 292 31.39 6.50 -2.21
CA HIS A 292 32.52 6.88 -3.07
C HIS A 292 32.19 8.01 -4.06
N ARG A 293 31.10 8.75 -3.82
CA ARG A 293 30.77 10.02 -4.48
C ARG A 293 30.72 11.13 -3.44
#